data_AF-A0A2U1L384-F1
#
_entry.id   AF-A0A2U1L384-F1
#
_cell.length_a   1.000
_cell.length_b   1.000
_cell.length_c   1.000
_cell.angle_alpha   90.00
_cell.angle_beta   90.00
_cell.angle_gamma   90.00
#
_symmetry.space_group_name_H-M   'P 1'
#
loop_
_entity.id
_entity.type
_entity.pdbx_description
1 polymer ?
#
loop_
_entity_poly.entity_id
_entity_poly.type
_entity_poly.pdbx_seq_one_letter_code
_entity_poly.pdbx_strand_id
1 'polypeptide(L)'
;MASSAERGNPNSKDYDFRTPLHVAALRGSYGLAKLLVKAGANVLSKDRCGKTPLDEAKLSKNGRHGFLSLEESRIQRYEPIEQILFK
;
A
#
# COMPACT_ATOMS: atom_id res chain seq x y z
N MET A 1 -4.77 28.60 16.76
CA MET A 1 -3.43 28.00 16.78
C MET A 1 -3.45 26.79 15.87
N ALA A 2 -2.98 26.94 14.63
CA ALA A 2 -2.83 25.82 13.71
C ALA A 2 -1.74 24.91 14.28
N SER A 3 -2.13 23.82 14.93
CA SER A 3 -1.22 22.71 15.14
C SER A 3 -0.96 22.15 13.74
N SER A 4 0.10 22.64 13.12
CA SER A 4 0.73 22.03 11.95
C SER A 4 1.12 20.63 12.39
N ALA A 5 0.16 19.71 12.33
CA ALA A 5 0.42 18.29 12.40
C ALA A 5 1.50 18.06 11.35
N GLU A 6 2.72 17.77 11.80
CA GLU A 6 3.81 17.40 10.92
C GLU A 6 3.29 16.24 10.09
N ARG A 7 2.93 16.55 8.83
CA ARG A 7 2.43 15.55 7.90
C ARG A 7 3.61 14.66 7.56
N GLY A 8 3.88 13.68 8.42
CA GLY A 8 4.87 12.66 8.17
C GLY A 8 4.58 12.07 6.80
N ASN A 9 5.57 12.08 5.91
CA ASN A 9 5.40 11.62 4.54
C ASN A 9 5.02 10.12 4.58
N PRO A 10 3.79 9.73 4.18
CA PRO A 10 3.36 8.33 4.24
C PRO A 10 4.09 7.43 3.23
N ASN A 11 4.87 8.04 2.33
CA ASN A 11 5.72 7.40 1.34
C ASN A 11 7.21 7.44 1.71
N SER A 12 7.54 7.85 2.94
CA SER A 12 8.91 7.73 3.44
C SER A 12 9.38 6.28 3.30
N LYS A 13 10.65 6.10 2.95
CA LYS A 13 11.24 4.78 2.77
C LYS A 13 12.33 4.58 3.80
N ASP A 14 12.32 3.42 4.44
CA ASP A 14 13.39 2.96 5.32
C ASP A 14 14.59 2.44 4.49
N TYR A 15 15.67 2.01 5.14
CA TYR A 15 16.87 1.45 4.51
C TYR A 15 16.56 0.29 3.53
N ASP A 16 15.50 -0.48 3.79
CA ASP A 16 15.02 -1.57 2.93
C ASP A 16 14.04 -1.11 1.83
N PHE A 17 13.94 0.20 1.57
CA PHE A 17 12.93 0.79 0.68
C PHE A 17 11.47 0.53 1.10
N ARG A 18 11.26 0.01 2.32
CA ARG A 18 9.94 -0.23 2.88
C ARG A 18 9.29 1.07 3.27
N THR A 19 8.03 1.24 2.87
CA THR A 19 7.18 2.35 3.29
C THR A 19 6.45 2.02 4.60
N PRO A 20 5.92 3.02 5.33
CA PRO A 20 5.03 2.79 6.47
C PRO A 20 3.90 1.79 6.17
N LEU A 21 3.44 1.75 4.91
CA LEU A 21 2.40 0.84 4.47
C LEU A 21 2.87 -0.62 4.40
N HIS A 22 4.13 -0.89 4.05
CA HIS A 22 4.73 -2.24 4.15
C HIS A 22 4.68 -2.73 5.59
N VAL A 23 5.13 -1.89 6.53
CA VAL A 23 5.14 -2.22 7.97
C VAL A 23 3.72 -2.47 8.49
N ALA A 24 2.75 -1.63 8.11
CA ALA A 24 1.35 -1.81 8.49
C ALA A 24 0.77 -3.12 7.94
N ALA A 25 1.13 -3.47 6.71
CA ALA A 25 0.70 -4.69 6.04
C ALA A 25 1.33 -5.95 6.66
N LEU A 26 2.64 -5.94 6.93
CA LEU A 26 3.36 -7.01 7.63
C LEU A 26 2.75 -7.27 9.02
N ARG A 27 2.33 -6.22 9.73
CA ARG A 27 1.66 -6.33 11.03
C ARG A 27 0.19 -6.76 10.94
N GLY A 28 -0.41 -6.81 9.74
CA GLY A 28 -1.85 -7.05 9.57
C GLY A 28 -2.72 -5.94 10.18
N SER A 29 -2.18 -4.72 10.32
CA SER A 29 -2.82 -3.61 11.00
C SER A 29 -3.71 -2.81 10.06
N TYR A 30 -4.96 -3.27 9.90
CA TYR A 30 -5.93 -2.65 8.99
C TYR A 30 -6.16 -1.15 9.27
N GLY A 31 -6.36 -0.78 10.55
CA GLY A 31 -6.62 0.62 10.91
C GLY A 31 -5.48 1.55 10.51
N LEU A 32 -4.23 1.10 10.71
CA LEU A 32 -3.04 1.85 10.34
C LEU A 32 -2.89 1.95 8.81
N ALA A 33 -3.11 0.86 8.10
CA ALA A 33 -3.10 0.84 6.63
C ALA A 33 -4.14 1.81 6.05
N LYS A 34 -5.36 1.85 6.62
CA LYS A 34 -6.43 2.77 6.19
C LYS A 34 -6.05 4.24 6.41
N LEU A 35 -5.42 4.56 7.54
CA LEU A 35 -4.94 5.92 7.82
C LEU A 35 -3.84 6.34 6.84
N LEU A 36 -2.89 5.44 6.55
CA LEU A 36 -1.81 5.69 5.60
C LEU A 36 -2.33 5.90 4.18
N VAL A 37 -3.27 5.06 3.71
CA VAL A 37 -3.91 5.24 2.40
C VAL A 37 -4.67 6.56 2.33
N LYS A 38 -5.44 6.92 3.38
CA LYS A 38 -6.10 8.23 3.48
C LYS A 38 -5.12 9.41 3.48
N ALA A 39 -3.92 9.20 4.00
CA ALA A 39 -2.85 10.20 3.96
C ALA A 39 -2.14 10.32 2.59
N GLY A 40 -2.44 9.42 1.64
CA GLY A 40 -1.80 9.38 0.32
C GLY A 40 -0.62 8.41 0.22
N ALA A 41 -0.58 7.35 1.03
CA ALA A 41 0.40 6.28 0.88
C ALA A 41 0.26 5.55 -0.45
N ASN A 42 1.38 5.31 -1.11
CA ASN A 42 1.47 4.57 -2.35
C ASN A 42 1.49 3.06 -2.04
N VAL A 43 0.36 2.43 -2.33
CA VAL A 43 0.12 0.99 -2.20
C VAL A 43 0.94 0.14 -3.18
N LEU A 44 1.50 0.74 -4.23
CA LEU A 44 2.33 0.08 -5.25
C LEU A 44 3.83 0.25 -5.03
N SER A 45 4.23 0.90 -3.94
CA SER A 45 5.65 1.06 -3.62
C SER A 45 6.29 -0.31 -3.49
N LYS A 46 7.48 -0.49 -4.08
CA LYS A 46 8.26 -1.72 -3.90
C LYS A 46 9.37 -1.50 -2.88
N ASP A 47 9.59 -2.51 -2.04
CA ASP A 47 10.74 -2.63 -1.16
C ASP A 47 12.01 -3.05 -1.92
N ARG A 48 13.11 -3.28 -1.19
CA ARG A 48 14.40 -3.74 -1.74
C ARG A 48 14.29 -5.11 -2.43
N CYS A 49 13.36 -5.95 -2.00
CA CYS A 49 13.11 -7.27 -2.57
C CYS A 49 12.12 -7.23 -3.75
N GLY A 50 11.63 -6.05 -4.14
CA GLY A 50 10.62 -5.90 -5.17
C GLY A 50 9.19 -6.23 -4.70
N LYS A 51 8.99 -6.46 -3.41
CA LYS A 51 7.69 -6.75 -2.80
C LYS A 51 6.91 -5.47 -2.56
N THR A 52 5.62 -5.52 -2.80
CA THR A 52 4.69 -4.45 -2.45
C THR A 52 4.23 -4.60 -1.00
N PRO A 53 3.59 -3.56 -0.40
CA PRO A 53 2.93 -3.70 0.88
C PRO A 53 1.98 -4.90 0.92
N LEU A 54 1.27 -5.19 -0.19
CA LEU A 54 0.39 -6.34 -0.19
C LEU A 54 1.16 -7.67 -0.22
N ASP A 55 2.27 -7.75 -0.95
CA ASP A 55 3.10 -8.96 -0.91
C ASP A 55 3.61 -9.23 0.50
N GLU A 56 3.99 -8.20 1.26
CA GLU A 56 4.30 -8.35 2.68
C GLU A 56 3.08 -8.75 3.53
N ALA A 57 1.88 -8.23 3.22
CA ALA A 57 0.65 -8.68 3.85
C ALA A 57 0.47 -10.20 3.64
N LYS A 58 0.56 -10.68 2.40
CA LYS A 58 0.40 -12.11 2.05
C LYS A 58 1.38 -13.01 2.79
N LEU A 59 2.59 -12.53 3.07
CA LEU A 59 3.61 -13.24 3.84
C LEU A 59 3.34 -13.24 5.35
N SER A 60 2.53 -12.30 5.84
CA SER A 60 2.19 -12.21 7.26
C SER A 60 1.21 -13.31 7.65
N LYS A 61 1.60 -14.10 8.67
CA LYS A 61 0.82 -15.21 9.23
C LYS A 61 -0.47 -14.76 9.94
N ASN A 62 -0.69 -13.45 10.08
CA ASN A 62 -1.87 -12.87 10.71
C ASN A 62 -2.97 -12.67 9.65
N GLY A 63 -3.87 -13.63 9.51
CA GLY A 63 -4.89 -13.75 8.45
C GLY A 63 -5.99 -12.68 8.40
N ARG A 64 -5.66 -11.38 8.47
CA ARG A 64 -6.59 -10.26 8.29
C ARG A 64 -6.13 -9.35 7.16
N HIS A 65 -6.05 -9.92 5.95
CA HIS A 65 -5.60 -9.23 4.72
C HIS A 65 -6.72 -8.56 3.93
N GLY A 66 -7.96 -8.66 4.42
CA GLY A 66 -9.17 -8.40 3.65
C GLY A 66 -9.25 -7.02 2.99
N PHE A 67 -8.64 -5.98 3.56
CA PHE A 67 -8.78 -4.63 3.00
C PHE A 67 -7.73 -4.25 1.95
N LEU A 68 -6.45 -4.59 2.16
CA LEU A 68 -5.42 -4.24 1.18
C LEU A 68 -5.60 -5.04 -0.12
N SER A 69 -6.15 -6.27 -0.02
CA SER A 69 -6.51 -7.09 -1.18
C SER A 69 -7.65 -6.49 -2.01
N LEU A 70 -8.58 -5.76 -1.38
CA LEU A 70 -9.70 -5.09 -2.06
C LEU A 70 -9.22 -3.89 -2.88
N GLU A 71 -8.22 -3.14 -2.41
CA GLU A 71 -7.67 -1.99 -3.14
C GLU A 71 -6.78 -2.43 -4.33
N GLU A 72 -6.14 -3.61 -4.25
CA GLU A 72 -5.48 -4.24 -5.42
C GLU A 72 -6.46 -4.43 -6.59
N SER A 73 -7.70 -4.81 -6.29
CA SER A 73 -8.77 -5.00 -7.27
C SER A 73 -9.25 -3.70 -7.90
N ARG A 74 -8.98 -2.54 -7.26
CA ARG A 74 -9.29 -1.22 -7.81
C ARG A 74 -8.18 -0.73 -8.75
N ILE A 75 -6.94 -1.18 -8.57
CA ILE A 75 -5.79 -0.80 -9.40
C ILE A 75 -5.65 -1.71 -10.63
N GLN A 76 -5.99 -3.00 -10.51
CA GLN A 76 -6.12 -3.91 -11.67
C GLN A 76 -7.29 -3.55 -12.61
N ARG A 77 -8.15 -2.59 -12.23
CA ARG A 77 -9.21 -2.01 -13.09
C ARG A 77 -8.78 -0.74 -13.82
N TYR A 78 -7.49 -0.41 -13.85
CA TYR A 78 -7.00 0.40 -14.94
C TYR A 78 -6.88 -0.49 -16.17
N GLU A 79 -8.00 -0.71 -16.87
CA GLU A 79 -8.04 -1.34 -18.19
C GLU A 79 -7.03 -0.63 -19.09
N PRO A 80 -5.90 -1.25 -19.45
CA PRO A 80 -5.02 -0.66 -20.43
C PRO A 80 -5.81 -0.52 -21.74
N ILE A 81 -5.83 0.70 -22.26
CA ILE A 81 -6.52 1.11 -23.50
C ILE A 81 -6.09 0.25 -24.71
N GLU A 82 -5.03 -0.55 -24.57
CA GLU A 82 -4.50 -1.51 -25.54
C GLU A 82 -5.44 -2.69 -25.87
N GLN A 83 -6.51 -2.93 -25.10
CA GLN A 83 -7.51 -3.99 -25.42
C GLN A 83 -8.64 -3.53 -26.36
N ILE A 84 -8.67 -2.27 -26.81
CA ILE A 84 -9.69 -1.76 -27.74
C ILE A 84 -9.23 -1.86 -29.21
N LEU A 85 -7.96 -2.13 -29.50
CA LEU A 85 -7.43 -2.09 -30.87
C LEU A 85 -7.36 -3.43 -31.61
N PHE A 86 -7.79 -4.55 -31.00
CA PHE A 86 -7.90 -5.82 -31.74
C PHE A 86 -9.36 -6.26 -31.85
N LYS A 87 -10.06 -5.65 -32.81
CA LYS A 87 -11.35 -6.10 -33.32
C LYS A 87 -11.17 -6.59 -34.76
#